data_AF-M5C8N1-F1
#
_entry.id   AF-M5C8N1-F1
#
_cell.length_a   1.000
_cell.length_b   1.000
_cell.length_c   1.000
_cell.angle_alpha   90.00
_cell.angle_beta   90.00
_cell.angle_gamma   90.00
#
_symmetry.space_group_name_H-M   'P 1'
#
loop_
_entity.id
_entity.type
_entity.pdbx_description
1 polymer ?
#
loop_
_entity_poly.entity_id
_entity_poly.type
_entity_poly.pdbx_seq_one_letter_code
_entity_poly.pdbx_strand_id
1 'polypeptide(L)'
;MRLAVEHTKRTISAGPGAAACAVESLKDGADFSGTLNRLRFDMLVAKVYDSVVDEVKKLLDSVSTDPTLVDEVILVGGSAALPGLADRLAGLFGDNTAIRSELDPSQVLALGCALQAKNIISVQGDVFAQGVSAPVTSKVLGLVFAGDDSAENWIPLVAAGTPLPARRVLRIPVPAGQVGFEIWEGVDVVDVKKVPVEQDEDEEGEPEEEEIRTRTVKKEGALGGGIVDVKGKKGAKLLVQAIVNAEGKVDVSAWEEGTENRTTFTIGA
;
A
#
# COMPACT_ATOMS: atom_id res chain seq x y z
N MET A 1 -33.40 -16.16 18.45
CA MET A 1 -31.93 -16.28 18.59
C MET A 1 -31.11 -15.41 17.63
N ARG A 2 -31.44 -15.30 16.33
CA ARG A 2 -30.63 -14.56 15.33
C ARG A 2 -30.26 -13.12 15.73
N LEU A 3 -31.20 -12.36 16.27
CA LEU A 3 -30.98 -10.98 16.72
C LEU A 3 -29.93 -10.90 17.86
N ALA A 4 -30.04 -11.79 18.85
CA ALA A 4 -29.10 -11.85 19.97
C ALA A 4 -27.68 -12.21 19.50
N VAL A 5 -27.56 -13.18 18.59
CA VAL A 5 -26.26 -13.56 17.99
C VAL A 5 -25.65 -12.40 17.21
N GLU A 6 -26.45 -11.67 16.45
CA GLU A 6 -25.98 -10.51 15.68
C GLU A 6 -25.49 -9.39 16.59
N HIS A 7 -26.22 -9.11 17.68
CA HIS A 7 -25.80 -8.17 18.71
C HIS A 7 -24.50 -8.61 19.38
N THR A 8 -24.40 -9.86 19.84
CA THR A 8 -23.18 -10.41 20.44
C THR A 8 -21.99 -10.32 19.48
N LYS A 9 -22.18 -10.59 18.18
CA LYS A 9 -21.16 -10.43 17.14
C LYS A 9 -20.67 -8.99 17.04
N ARG A 10 -21.56 -7.99 17.07
CA ARG A 10 -21.14 -6.58 17.06
C ARG A 10 -20.36 -6.22 18.32
N THR A 11 -20.86 -6.64 19.49
CA THR A 11 -20.22 -6.35 20.78
C THR A 11 -18.81 -6.92 20.86
N ILE A 12 -18.60 -8.16 20.41
CA ILE A 12 -17.28 -8.80 20.42
C ILE A 12 -16.32 -8.22 19.37
N SER A 13 -16.85 -7.63 18.30
CA SER A 13 -16.02 -6.95 17.29
C SER A 13 -15.59 -5.56 17.76
N ALA A 14 -16.37 -4.92 18.62
CA ALA A 14 -16.11 -3.58 19.13
C ALA A 14 -15.04 -3.50 20.22
N GLY A 15 -14.63 -4.63 20.81
CA GLY A 15 -13.61 -4.63 21.86
C GLY A 15 -13.13 -6.02 22.27
N PRO A 16 -12.03 -6.11 23.03
CA PRO A 16 -11.38 -7.38 23.38
C PRO A 16 -12.14 -8.21 24.44
N GLY A 17 -13.18 -7.64 25.05
CA GLY A 17 -13.95 -8.27 26.12
C GLY A 17 -14.83 -9.43 25.63
N ALA A 18 -15.12 -10.37 26.53
CA ALA A 18 -16.13 -11.38 26.27
C ALA A 18 -17.52 -10.74 26.15
N ALA A 19 -18.32 -11.22 25.19
CA ALA A 19 -19.67 -10.75 24.95
C ALA A 19 -20.69 -11.77 25.46
N ALA A 20 -21.72 -11.31 26.16
CA ALA A 20 -22.85 -12.14 26.55
C ALA A 20 -23.83 -12.29 25.38
N CYS A 21 -24.40 -13.48 25.23
CA CYS A 21 -25.53 -13.78 24.36
C CYS A 21 -26.64 -14.35 25.24
N ALA A 22 -27.72 -13.60 25.42
CA ALA A 22 -28.86 -14.01 26.23
C ALA A 22 -30.17 -13.86 25.45
N VAL A 23 -31.10 -14.79 25.66
CA VAL A 23 -32.46 -14.78 25.12
C VAL A 23 -33.40 -15.35 26.18
N GLU A 24 -34.37 -14.55 26.62
CA GLU A 24 -35.42 -14.99 27.53
C GLU A 24 -36.44 -15.89 26.81
N SER A 25 -36.97 -16.89 27.52
CA SER A 25 -37.98 -17.84 27.06
C SER A 25 -37.71 -18.35 25.64
N LEU A 26 -36.45 -18.76 25.40
CA LEU A 26 -35.98 -19.19 24.08
C LEU A 26 -36.79 -20.39 23.57
N LYS A 27 -37.11 -21.35 24.45
CA LYS A 27 -37.91 -22.52 24.12
C LYS A 27 -38.62 -23.07 25.37
N ASP A 28 -39.93 -23.30 25.27
CA ASP A 28 -40.75 -23.93 26.32
C ASP A 28 -40.61 -23.25 27.71
N GLY A 29 -40.45 -21.92 27.73
CA GLY A 29 -40.23 -21.15 28.96
C GLY A 29 -38.80 -21.17 29.49
N ALA A 30 -37.86 -21.85 28.83
CA ALA A 30 -36.46 -21.89 29.22
C ALA A 30 -35.66 -20.71 28.63
N ASP A 31 -34.93 -20.01 29.50
CA ASP A 31 -34.00 -18.96 29.11
C ASP A 31 -32.69 -19.55 28.58
N PHE A 32 -32.02 -18.81 27.71
CA PHE A 32 -30.65 -19.09 27.28
C PHE A 32 -29.74 -17.94 27.69
N SER A 33 -28.59 -18.26 28.28
CA SER A 33 -27.49 -17.32 28.48
C SER A 33 -26.15 -18.01 28.27
N GLY A 34 -25.24 -17.32 27.61
CA GLY A 34 -23.87 -17.78 27.40
C GLY A 34 -22.94 -16.61 27.18
N THR A 35 -21.64 -16.85 27.33
CA THR A 35 -20.60 -15.87 27.07
C THR A 35 -19.67 -16.39 25.98
N LEU A 36 -19.20 -15.49 25.13
CA LEU A 36 -18.28 -15.79 24.04
C LEU A 36 -17.08 -14.85 24.13
N ASN A 37 -15.88 -15.40 24.20
CA ASN A 37 -14.65 -14.63 24.14
C ASN A 37 -14.13 -14.55 22.69
N ARG A 38 -13.24 -13.59 22.42
CA ARG A 38 -12.75 -13.32 21.07
C ARG A 38 -12.08 -14.54 20.44
N LEU A 39 -11.21 -15.23 21.17
CA LEU A 39 -10.52 -16.42 20.68
C LEU A 39 -11.52 -17.48 20.19
N ARG A 40 -12.55 -17.77 20.99
CA ARG A 40 -13.57 -18.76 20.62
C ARG A 40 -14.40 -18.29 19.43
N PHE A 41 -14.70 -17.00 19.34
CA PHE A 41 -15.39 -16.44 18.18
C PHE A 41 -14.55 -16.59 16.91
N ASP A 42 -13.28 -16.17 16.92
CA ASP A 42 -12.39 -16.25 15.76
C ASP A 42 -12.21 -17.70 15.29
N MET A 43 -12.14 -18.67 16.21
CA MET A 43 -12.17 -20.10 15.85
C MET A 43 -13.46 -20.53 15.14
N LEU A 44 -14.62 -20.04 15.57
CA LEU A 44 -15.92 -20.40 14.98
C LEU A 44 -16.10 -19.81 13.58
N VAL A 45 -15.53 -18.62 13.33
CA VAL A 45 -15.64 -17.93 12.04
C VAL A 45 -14.42 -18.11 11.14
N ALA A 46 -13.42 -18.88 11.55
CA ALA A 46 -12.19 -19.11 10.78
C ALA A 46 -12.46 -19.46 9.32
N LYS A 47 -13.36 -20.41 9.05
CA LYS A 47 -13.74 -20.80 7.67
C LYS A 47 -14.21 -19.62 6.81
N VAL A 48 -14.86 -18.62 7.41
CA VAL A 48 -15.29 -17.40 6.71
C VAL A 48 -14.08 -16.54 6.38
N TYR A 49 -13.15 -16.34 7.31
CA TYR A 49 -11.91 -15.61 7.05
C TYR A 49 -11.10 -16.27 5.93
N ASP A 50 -10.98 -17.60 5.95
CA ASP A 50 -10.27 -18.39 4.95
C ASP A 50 -10.89 -18.19 3.56
N SER A 51 -12.22 -18.25 3.48
CA SER A 51 -12.93 -18.01 2.21
C SER A 51 -12.70 -16.61 1.66
N VAL A 52 -12.55 -15.60 2.52
CA VAL A 52 -12.23 -14.23 2.07
C VAL A 52 -10.80 -14.17 1.54
N VAL A 53 -9.83 -14.77 2.26
CA VAL A 53 -8.43 -14.82 1.82
C VAL A 53 -8.29 -15.56 0.49
N ASP A 54 -9.02 -16.66 0.30
CA ASP A 54 -8.98 -17.42 -0.96
C ASP A 54 -9.51 -16.60 -2.15
N GLU A 55 -10.57 -15.81 -1.96
CA GLU A 55 -11.06 -14.91 -3.00
C GLU A 55 -10.08 -13.76 -3.29
N VAL A 56 -9.39 -13.24 -2.27
CA VAL A 56 -8.33 -12.23 -2.46
C VAL A 56 -7.18 -12.83 -3.28
N LYS A 57 -6.74 -14.06 -2.98
CA LYS A 57 -5.70 -14.75 -3.76
C LYS A 57 -6.11 -14.93 -5.22
N LYS A 58 -7.33 -15.41 -5.47
CA LYS A 58 -7.86 -15.56 -6.85
C LYS A 58 -7.89 -14.22 -7.60
N LEU A 59 -8.24 -13.13 -6.92
CA LEU A 59 -8.22 -11.81 -7.52
C LEU A 59 -6.80 -11.41 -7.92
N LEU A 60 -5.84 -11.55 -7.02
CA LEU A 60 -4.42 -11.24 -7.27
C LEU A 60 -3.85 -12.08 -8.43
N ASP A 61 -4.18 -13.37 -8.48
CA ASP A 61 -3.80 -14.26 -9.58
C ASP A 61 -4.40 -13.79 -10.92
N SER A 62 -5.67 -13.36 -10.92
CA SER A 62 -6.35 -12.89 -12.14
C SER A 62 -5.73 -11.62 -12.74
N VAL A 63 -5.04 -10.83 -11.92
CA VAL A 63 -4.30 -9.62 -12.34
C VAL A 63 -2.78 -9.83 -12.32
N SER A 64 -2.31 -11.07 -12.14
CA SER A 64 -0.89 -11.45 -12.11
C SER A 64 -0.04 -10.57 -11.18
N THR A 65 -0.59 -10.23 -10.02
CA THR A 65 0.06 -9.35 -9.03
C THR A 65 0.39 -10.14 -7.77
N ASP A 66 1.64 -10.11 -7.34
CA ASP A 66 2.04 -10.74 -6.08
C ASP A 66 1.55 -9.90 -4.87
N PRO A 67 1.11 -10.52 -3.75
CA PRO A 67 0.67 -9.80 -2.56
C PRO A 67 1.67 -8.75 -2.05
N THR A 68 2.98 -9.00 -2.18
CA THR A 68 4.03 -8.07 -1.72
C THR A 68 4.12 -6.76 -2.51
N LEU A 69 3.44 -6.69 -3.67
CA LEU A 69 3.35 -5.47 -4.47
C LEU A 69 2.17 -4.57 -4.04
N VAL A 70 1.31 -5.03 -3.12
CA VAL A 70 0.20 -4.25 -2.59
C VAL A 70 0.68 -3.37 -1.45
N ASP A 71 0.54 -2.05 -1.60
CA ASP A 71 0.98 -1.11 -0.56
C ASP A 71 0.02 -1.07 0.64
N GLU A 72 -1.30 -1.05 0.37
CA GLU A 72 -2.32 -0.89 1.40
C GLU A 72 -3.58 -1.71 1.10
N VAL A 73 -4.22 -2.22 2.15
CA VAL A 73 -5.52 -2.89 2.09
C VAL A 73 -6.52 -2.10 2.92
N ILE A 74 -7.57 -1.60 2.28
CA ILE A 74 -8.63 -0.85 2.94
C ILE A 74 -9.81 -1.77 3.24
N LEU A 75 -10.17 -1.90 4.51
CA LEU A 75 -11.30 -2.70 4.95
C LEU A 75 -12.61 -1.91 4.80
N VAL A 76 -13.56 -2.46 4.06
CA VAL A 76 -14.85 -1.81 3.76
C VAL A 76 -16.01 -2.76 4.04
N GLY A 77 -17.05 -2.24 4.69
CA GLY A 77 -18.27 -2.95 5.05
C GLY A 77 -18.28 -3.49 6.48
N GLY A 78 -19.45 -3.59 7.09
CA GLY A 78 -19.57 -3.90 8.53
C GLY A 78 -19.00 -5.25 8.96
N SER A 79 -18.91 -6.24 8.07
CA SER A 79 -18.26 -7.53 8.36
C SER A 79 -16.74 -7.47 8.26
N ALA A 80 -16.18 -6.42 7.65
CA ALA A 80 -14.73 -6.20 7.63
C ALA A 80 -14.20 -5.69 8.99
N ALA A 81 -15.09 -5.30 9.90
CA ALA A 81 -14.76 -4.97 11.29
C ALA A 81 -14.57 -6.21 12.19
N LEU A 82 -14.70 -7.42 11.64
CA LEU A 82 -14.43 -8.63 12.40
C LEU A 82 -12.92 -8.68 12.74
N PRO A 83 -12.56 -8.83 14.02
CA PRO A 83 -11.21 -8.50 14.44
C PRO A 83 -10.16 -9.51 13.95
N GLY A 84 -10.51 -10.79 13.81
CA GLY A 84 -9.62 -11.81 13.25
C GLY A 84 -9.44 -11.73 11.72
N LEU A 85 -10.24 -10.96 11.00
CA LEU A 85 -10.10 -10.85 9.54
C LEU A 85 -8.86 -10.04 9.15
N ALA A 86 -8.60 -8.92 9.85
CA ALA A 86 -7.43 -8.08 9.60
C ALA A 86 -6.14 -8.87 9.81
N ASP A 87 -6.06 -9.61 10.93
CA ASP A 87 -4.93 -10.49 11.26
C ASP A 87 -4.73 -11.57 10.17
N ARG A 88 -5.84 -12.15 9.68
CA ARG A 88 -5.77 -13.19 8.64
C ARG A 88 -5.33 -12.65 7.28
N LEU A 89 -5.71 -11.41 6.94
CA LEU A 89 -5.24 -10.72 5.74
C LEU A 89 -3.77 -10.29 5.88
N ALA A 90 -3.35 -9.82 7.05
CA ALA A 90 -1.95 -9.49 7.31
C ALA A 90 -1.03 -10.69 7.04
N GLY A 91 -1.46 -11.91 7.41
CA GLY A 91 -0.72 -13.14 7.08
C GLY A 91 -0.63 -13.46 5.58
N LEU A 92 -1.51 -12.90 4.71
CA LEU A 92 -1.39 -13.03 3.26
C LEU A 92 -0.42 -12.01 2.66
N PHE A 93 -0.50 -10.75 3.10
CA PHE A 93 0.23 -9.65 2.49
C PHE A 93 1.63 -9.42 3.11
N GLY A 94 1.84 -9.89 4.33
CA GLY A 94 3.08 -9.68 5.09
C GLY A 94 3.18 -8.27 5.68
N ASP A 95 4.32 -7.98 6.32
CA ASP A 95 4.51 -6.77 7.14
C ASP A 95 4.65 -5.48 6.32
N ASN A 96 4.98 -5.59 5.02
CA ASN A 96 5.18 -4.42 4.15
C ASN A 96 3.87 -3.79 3.68
N THR A 97 2.75 -4.50 3.80
CA THR A 97 1.43 -4.01 3.37
C THR A 97 0.63 -3.50 4.56
N ALA A 98 0.22 -2.24 4.51
CA ALA A 98 -0.58 -1.66 5.59
C ALA A 98 -2.05 -2.10 5.49
N ILE A 99 -2.51 -2.89 6.45
CA ILE A 99 -3.96 -3.16 6.61
C ILE A 99 -4.59 -1.97 7.36
N ARG A 100 -5.39 -1.17 6.65
CA ARG A 100 -6.00 0.05 7.17
C ARG A 100 -7.26 -0.24 7.98
N SER A 101 -7.24 0.18 9.24
CA SER A 101 -8.35 0.02 10.19
C SER A 101 -8.62 1.27 11.02
N GLU A 102 -8.07 2.42 10.63
CA GLU A 102 -8.20 3.70 11.35
C GLU A 102 -9.60 4.30 11.25
N LEU A 103 -10.38 3.90 10.23
CA LEU A 103 -11.77 4.29 10.03
C LEU A 103 -12.68 3.09 10.27
N ASP A 104 -13.89 3.36 10.79
CA ASP A 104 -14.95 2.35 10.86
C ASP A 104 -15.27 1.84 9.45
N PRO A 105 -15.02 0.54 9.14
CA PRO A 105 -15.25 -0.02 7.81
C PRO A 105 -16.68 0.14 7.31
N SER A 106 -17.66 0.25 8.22
CA SER A 106 -19.07 0.43 7.86
C SER A 106 -19.39 1.84 7.36
N GLN A 107 -18.54 2.82 7.64
CA GLN A 107 -18.75 4.23 7.31
C GLN A 107 -17.96 4.69 6.08
N VAL A 108 -16.93 3.94 5.67
CA VAL A 108 -16.03 4.30 4.56
C VAL A 108 -16.80 4.66 3.28
N LEU A 109 -17.79 3.85 2.91
CA LEU A 109 -18.61 4.10 1.72
C LEU A 109 -19.43 5.39 1.83
N ALA A 110 -20.12 5.60 2.95
CA ALA A 110 -20.95 6.78 3.16
C ALA A 110 -20.09 8.06 3.19
N LEU A 111 -18.91 8.00 3.81
CA LEU A 111 -17.96 9.10 3.85
C LEU A 111 -17.45 9.45 2.44
N GLY A 112 -17.04 8.44 1.66
CA GLY A 112 -16.60 8.62 0.27
C GLY A 112 -17.69 9.26 -0.59
N CYS A 113 -18.94 8.77 -0.48
CA CYS A 113 -20.09 9.34 -1.18
C CYS A 113 -20.35 10.81 -0.78
N ALA A 114 -20.27 11.14 0.52
CA ALA A 114 -20.49 12.50 0.99
C ALA A 114 -19.40 13.47 0.49
N LEU A 115 -18.13 13.04 0.50
CA LEU A 115 -17.02 13.83 -0.05
C LEU A 115 -17.17 14.03 -1.56
N GLN A 116 -17.56 12.98 -2.29
CA GLN A 116 -17.79 13.08 -3.71
C GLN A 116 -18.98 13.98 -4.06
N ALA A 117 -20.08 13.89 -3.29
CA ALA A 117 -21.22 14.78 -3.45
C ALA A 117 -20.83 16.25 -3.21
N LYS A 118 -20.01 16.54 -2.19
CA LYS A 118 -19.47 17.87 -1.94
C LYS A 118 -18.68 18.41 -3.15
N ASN A 119 -17.83 17.57 -3.76
CA ASN A 119 -17.06 17.96 -4.94
C ASN A 119 -17.99 18.27 -6.13
N ILE A 120 -18.97 17.41 -6.40
CA ILE A 120 -19.93 17.58 -7.50
C ILE A 120 -20.74 18.86 -7.33
N ILE A 121 -21.27 19.13 -6.12
CA ILE A 121 -22.05 20.33 -5.83
C ILE A 121 -21.23 21.62 -6.00
N SER A 122 -19.91 21.55 -5.81
CA SER A 122 -19.02 22.71 -5.97
C SER A 122 -18.70 23.08 -7.42
N VAL A 123 -19.03 22.21 -8.38
CA VAL A 123 -18.73 22.41 -9.80
C VAL A 123 -19.94 23.00 -10.52
N GLN A 124 -19.71 24.01 -11.36
CA GLN A 124 -20.71 24.53 -12.29
C GLN A 124 -20.65 23.74 -13.61
N GLY A 125 -21.76 23.15 -14.03
CA GLY A 125 -21.88 22.42 -15.29
C GLY A 125 -22.28 20.94 -15.11
N ASP A 126 -22.44 20.24 -16.23
CA ASP A 126 -22.73 18.79 -16.21
C ASP A 126 -21.43 18.00 -16.01
N VAL A 127 -21.21 17.57 -14.77
CA VAL A 127 -20.04 16.80 -14.35
C VAL A 127 -20.05 15.35 -14.84
N PHE A 128 -21.20 14.85 -15.30
CA PHE A 128 -21.37 13.48 -15.78
C PHE A 128 -21.20 13.35 -17.30
N ALA A 129 -21.17 14.47 -18.03
CA ALA A 129 -21.02 14.49 -19.48
C ALA A 129 -19.60 14.12 -19.97
N GLN A 130 -18.59 14.14 -19.09
CA GLN A 130 -17.20 13.92 -19.46
C GLN A 130 -16.69 12.57 -18.95
N GLY A 131 -16.50 11.62 -19.86
CA GLY A 131 -15.66 10.45 -19.59
C GLY A 131 -14.20 10.87 -19.50
N VAL A 132 -13.56 10.63 -18.37
CA VAL A 132 -12.14 10.92 -18.18
C VAL A 132 -11.33 9.70 -18.61
N SER A 133 -10.59 9.83 -19.71
CA SER A 133 -9.58 8.86 -20.13
C SER A 133 -8.24 9.56 -20.10
N ALA A 134 -7.26 8.97 -19.41
CA ALA A 134 -5.90 9.48 -19.32
C ALA A 134 -4.91 8.36 -19.62
N PRO A 135 -3.85 8.62 -20.40
CA PRO A 135 -2.75 7.66 -20.51
C PRO A 135 -2.06 7.52 -19.16
N VAL A 136 -1.40 6.38 -18.94
CA VAL A 136 -0.68 6.07 -17.70
C VAL A 136 0.78 5.76 -17.99
N THR A 137 1.66 5.97 -17.02
CA THR A 137 3.05 5.51 -17.11
C THR A 137 3.11 3.97 -17.15
N SER A 138 3.96 3.41 -18.00
CA SER A 138 4.13 1.95 -18.12
C SER A 138 5.14 1.38 -17.12
N LYS A 139 6.15 2.17 -16.75
CA LYS A 139 7.27 1.79 -15.88
C LYS A 139 7.47 2.78 -14.75
N VAL A 140 8.22 2.38 -13.74
CA VAL A 140 8.64 3.25 -12.65
C VAL A 140 9.81 4.10 -13.14
N LEU A 141 9.71 5.42 -12.98
CA LEU A 141 10.85 6.33 -13.11
C LEU A 141 11.50 6.47 -11.74
N GLY A 142 12.79 6.17 -11.64
CA GLY A 142 13.56 6.28 -10.41
C GLY A 142 14.75 7.21 -10.54
N LEU A 143 15.19 7.71 -9.39
CA LEU A 143 16.39 8.50 -9.20
C LEU A 143 17.47 7.63 -8.57
N VAL A 144 18.69 7.73 -9.09
CA VAL A 144 19.88 7.04 -8.60
C VAL A 144 20.97 8.09 -8.42
N PHE A 145 21.66 8.12 -7.27
CA PHE A 145 22.81 9.00 -7.08
C PHE A 145 24.09 8.36 -7.64
N ALA A 146 24.97 9.16 -8.25
CA ALA A 146 26.21 8.62 -8.80
C ALA A 146 27.14 8.10 -7.69
N GLY A 147 27.77 6.95 -7.92
CA GLY A 147 28.81 6.39 -7.04
C GLY A 147 28.36 5.29 -6.07
N ASP A 148 27.09 4.89 -6.10
CA ASP A 148 26.56 3.77 -5.32
C ASP A 148 25.72 2.85 -6.23
N ASP A 149 26.20 1.63 -6.48
CA ASP A 149 25.49 0.64 -7.32
C ASP A 149 24.60 -0.30 -6.49
N SER A 150 24.42 -0.05 -5.20
CA SER A 150 23.55 -0.85 -4.36
C SER A 150 22.08 -0.79 -4.83
N ALA A 151 21.32 -1.86 -4.57
CA ALA A 151 19.89 -1.88 -4.80
C ALA A 151 19.13 -0.85 -3.93
N GLU A 152 19.74 -0.41 -2.83
CA GLU A 152 19.21 0.62 -1.93
C GLU A 152 19.34 2.04 -2.50
N ASN A 153 20.25 2.25 -3.47
CA ASN A 153 20.37 3.51 -4.20
C ASN A 153 19.38 3.59 -5.36
N TRP A 154 18.10 3.33 -5.08
CA TRP A 154 16.98 3.56 -5.97
C TRP A 154 15.87 4.30 -5.24
N ILE A 155 15.55 5.51 -5.72
CA ILE A 155 14.48 6.31 -5.14
C ILE A 155 13.37 6.45 -6.18
N PRO A 156 12.18 5.84 -5.99
CA PRO A 156 11.09 5.96 -6.94
C PRO A 156 10.61 7.41 -7.03
N LEU A 157 10.58 7.96 -8.24
CA LEU A 157 10.17 9.32 -8.53
C LEU A 157 8.74 9.36 -9.11
N VAL A 158 8.43 8.50 -10.09
CA VAL A 158 7.08 8.34 -10.65
C VAL A 158 6.78 6.84 -10.74
N ALA A 159 5.72 6.38 -10.08
CA ALA A 159 5.31 4.97 -10.11
C ALA A 159 4.74 4.57 -11.49
N ALA A 160 4.77 3.28 -11.80
CA ALA A 160 4.00 2.73 -12.92
C ALA A 160 2.49 2.91 -12.66
N GLY A 161 1.70 3.01 -13.73
CA GLY A 161 0.26 3.24 -13.65
C GLY A 161 -0.16 4.66 -13.25
N THR A 162 0.79 5.61 -13.14
CA THR A 162 0.48 7.00 -12.80
C THR A 162 -0.25 7.68 -13.97
N PRO A 163 -1.49 8.20 -13.78
CA PRO A 163 -2.22 8.92 -14.83
C PRO A 163 -1.51 10.22 -15.23
N LEU A 164 -1.52 10.51 -16.53
CA LEU A 164 -0.84 11.64 -17.15
C LEU A 164 -1.84 12.75 -17.53
N PRO A 165 -1.43 14.04 -17.46
CA PRO A 165 -0.12 14.54 -17.06
C PRO A 165 0.12 14.44 -15.55
N ALA A 166 1.37 14.18 -15.15
CA ALA A 166 1.77 14.02 -13.76
C ALA A 166 2.97 14.89 -13.41
N ARG A 167 3.01 15.37 -12.16
CA ARG A 167 4.18 16.03 -11.58
C ARG A 167 4.54 15.37 -10.26
N ARG A 168 5.82 15.06 -10.07
CA ARG A 168 6.38 14.56 -8.81
C ARG A 168 7.61 15.36 -8.45
N VAL A 169 7.79 15.60 -7.16
CA VAL A 169 8.92 16.34 -6.61
C VAL A 169 9.42 15.57 -5.40
N LEU A 170 10.67 15.12 -5.45
CA LEU A 170 11.39 14.57 -4.32
C LEU A 170 12.20 15.67 -3.65
N ARG A 171 12.30 15.60 -2.33
CA ARG A 171 13.09 16.50 -1.51
C ARG A 171 14.04 15.67 -0.67
N ILE A 172 15.29 15.61 -1.08
CA ILE A 172 16.27 14.66 -0.55
C ILE A 172 17.39 15.42 0.15
N PRO A 173 17.74 15.08 1.40
CA PRO A 173 18.92 15.64 2.04
C PRO A 173 20.19 15.12 1.36
N VAL A 174 21.08 16.01 0.97
CA VAL A 174 22.33 15.67 0.26
C VAL A 174 23.53 16.37 0.90
N PRO A 175 24.75 15.80 0.81
CA PRO A 175 25.96 16.48 1.23
C PRO A 175 26.21 17.74 0.39
N ALA A 176 26.99 18.67 0.94
CA ALA A 176 27.47 19.83 0.19
C ALA A 176 28.51 19.41 -0.85
N GLY A 177 28.52 20.07 -2.01
CA GLY A 177 29.42 19.76 -3.12
C GLY A 177 28.66 19.43 -4.40
N GLN A 178 29.35 18.74 -5.32
CA GLN A 178 28.77 18.28 -6.58
C GLN A 178 28.02 16.97 -6.37
N VAL A 179 26.71 17.00 -6.60
CA VAL A 179 25.85 15.82 -6.50
C VAL A 179 25.44 15.40 -7.90
N GLY A 180 25.98 14.26 -8.36
CA GLY A 180 25.56 13.62 -9.60
C GLY A 180 24.33 12.76 -9.38
N PHE A 181 23.38 12.84 -10.31
CA PHE A 181 22.17 12.03 -10.26
C PHE A 181 21.78 11.54 -11.66
N GLU A 182 21.13 10.41 -11.70
CA GLU A 182 20.63 9.77 -12.92
C GLU A 182 19.17 9.38 -12.74
N ILE A 183 18.41 9.47 -13.83
CA ILE A 183 17.04 9.01 -13.95
C ILE A 183 17.03 7.73 -14.76
N TRP A 184 16.31 6.75 -14.25
CA TRP A 184 16.26 5.40 -14.78
C TRP A 184 14.82 4.93 -14.89
N GLU A 185 14.56 4.03 -15.83
CA GLU A 185 13.37 3.19 -15.84
C GLU A 185 13.62 1.90 -15.07
N GLY A 186 12.61 1.47 -14.33
CA GLY A 186 12.61 0.20 -13.63
C GLY A 186 11.24 -0.45 -13.61
N VAL A 187 11.26 -1.75 -13.32
CA VAL A 187 10.07 -2.59 -13.14
C VAL A 187 10.11 -3.15 -11.73
N ASP A 188 8.98 -3.09 -11.03
CA ASP A 188 8.81 -3.77 -9.74
C ASP A 188 8.88 -5.29 -9.95
N VAL A 189 9.76 -5.95 -9.21
CA VAL A 189 9.96 -7.39 -9.24
C VAL A 189 9.99 -7.91 -7.81
N VAL A 190 9.41 -9.09 -7.59
CA VAL A 190 9.50 -9.78 -6.31
C VAL A 190 10.75 -10.65 -6.32
N ASP A 191 11.71 -10.32 -5.45
CA ASP A 191 12.87 -11.16 -5.19
C ASP A 191 12.49 -12.19 -4.14
N VAL A 192 12.74 -13.47 -4.43
CA VAL A 192 12.41 -14.59 -3.55
C VAL A 192 13.72 -15.18 -3.04
N LYS A 193 14.03 -14.94 -1.77
CA LYS A 193 15.21 -15.49 -1.10
C LYS A 193 14.79 -16.63 -0.18
N LYS A 194 15.50 -17.74 -0.27
CA LYS A 194 15.36 -18.85 0.68
C LYS A 194 16.35 -18.63 1.80
N VAL A 195 15.86 -18.49 3.03
CA VAL A 195 16.69 -18.27 4.21
C VAL A 195 16.49 -19.46 5.15
N PRO A 196 17.56 -20.09 5.65
CA PRO A 196 17.44 -21.13 6.67
C PRO A 196 16.81 -20.54 7.93
N VAL A 197 15.77 -21.20 8.45
CA VAL A 197 15.19 -20.91 9.75
C VAL A 197 16.22 -21.27 10.82
N GLU A 198 16.46 -20.37 11.77
CA GLU A 198 17.30 -20.68 12.94
C GLU A 198 16.60 -21.79 13.74
N GLN A 199 17.19 -22.99 13.74
CA GLN A 199 16.76 -24.10 14.58
C GLN A 199 17.42 -23.97 15.96
N ASP A 200 16.66 -24.28 17.01
CA ASP A 200 17.21 -24.43 18.35
C ASP A 200 18.29 -25.53 18.32
N GLU A 201 19.41 -25.35 19.04
CA GLU A 201 20.57 -26.28 19.02
C GLU A 201 20.21 -27.75 19.36
N ASP A 202 19.02 -27.99 19.91
CA ASP A 202 18.51 -29.28 20.35
C ASP A 202 17.63 -30.01 19.28
N GLU A 203 17.31 -29.39 18.13
CA GLU A 203 16.52 -30.02 17.06
C GLU A 203 17.42 -30.74 16.03
N GLU A 204 17.41 -32.08 16.02
CA GLU A 204 18.06 -32.88 14.97
C GLU A 204 17.21 -32.90 13.69
N GLY A 205 17.58 -32.11 12.67
CA GLY A 205 16.92 -32.08 11.36
C GLY A 205 17.73 -31.29 10.31
N GLU A 206 17.32 -31.38 9.04
CA GLU A 206 17.79 -30.40 8.03
C GLU A 206 17.15 -29.04 8.35
N PRO A 207 17.87 -27.91 8.20
CA PRO A 207 17.31 -26.58 8.42
C PRO A 207 16.10 -26.36 7.52
N GLU A 208 14.95 -26.05 8.10
CA GLU A 208 13.77 -25.62 7.33
C GLU A 208 14.12 -24.32 6.59
N GLU A 209 13.76 -24.18 5.32
CA GLU A 209 13.98 -22.96 4.55
C GLU A 209 12.69 -22.15 4.49
N GLU A 210 12.74 -20.88 4.90
CA GLU A 210 11.64 -19.93 4.73
C GLU A 210 11.85 -19.08 3.47
N GLU A 211 10.81 -18.92 2.67
CA GLU A 211 10.82 -18.07 1.47
C GLU A 211 10.47 -16.62 1.84
N ILE A 212 11.49 -15.77 1.94
CA ILE A 212 11.30 -14.33 2.13
C ILE A 212 11.10 -13.68 0.76
N ARG A 213 9.92 -13.10 0.56
CA ARG A 213 9.57 -12.33 -0.64
C ARG A 213 9.75 -10.84 -0.38
N THR A 214 10.55 -10.15 -1.19
CA THR A 214 10.81 -8.72 -1.04
C THR A 214 10.56 -7.99 -2.36
N ARG A 215 9.79 -6.90 -2.32
CA ARG A 215 9.63 -6.00 -3.46
C ARG A 215 10.96 -5.30 -3.73
N THR A 216 11.48 -5.46 -4.94
CA THR A 216 12.70 -4.81 -5.43
C THR A 216 12.41 -4.17 -6.78
N VAL A 217 13.23 -3.19 -7.18
CA VAL A 217 13.11 -2.60 -8.52
C VAL A 217 14.30 -3.04 -9.36
N LYS A 218 14.01 -3.70 -10.49
CA LYS A 218 15.03 -4.03 -11.48
C LYS A 218 15.22 -2.83 -12.41
N LYS A 219 16.44 -2.26 -12.42
CA LYS A 219 16.84 -1.19 -13.34
C LYS A 219 16.86 -1.75 -14.78
N GLU A 220 16.18 -1.09 -15.72
CA GLU A 220 16.15 -1.52 -17.13
C GLU A 220 16.91 -0.58 -18.06
N GLY A 221 16.73 0.74 -17.92
CA GLY A 221 17.32 1.70 -18.86
C GLY A 221 17.61 3.05 -18.22
N ALA A 222 18.81 3.57 -18.47
CA ALA A 222 19.17 4.93 -18.10
C ALA A 222 18.55 5.92 -19.10
N LEU A 223 17.86 6.92 -18.57
CA LEU A 223 17.16 7.93 -19.38
C LEU A 223 17.98 9.22 -19.52
N GLY A 224 18.75 9.56 -18.50
CA GLY A 224 19.61 10.75 -18.48
C GLY A 224 19.98 11.15 -17.07
N GLY A 225 20.88 12.11 -16.93
CA GLY A 225 21.36 12.55 -15.63
C GLY A 225 22.00 13.92 -15.68
N GLY A 226 22.31 14.45 -14.50
CA GLY A 226 22.93 15.76 -14.37
C GLY A 226 23.71 15.88 -13.06
N ILE A 227 24.41 17.01 -12.92
CA ILE A 227 25.15 17.35 -11.72
C ILE A 227 24.56 18.65 -11.18
N VAL A 228 24.29 18.69 -9.88
CA VAL A 228 23.87 19.90 -9.19
C VAL A 228 24.96 20.31 -8.20
N ASP A 229 25.40 21.56 -8.30
CA ASP A 229 26.28 22.17 -7.31
C ASP A 229 25.46 22.59 -6.08
N VAL A 230 25.64 21.88 -4.96
CA VAL A 230 24.97 22.18 -3.69
C VAL A 230 25.93 23.02 -2.83
N LYS A 231 25.59 24.29 -2.63
CA LYS A 231 26.44 25.28 -1.92
C LYS A 231 26.08 25.41 -0.44
N GLY A 232 24.91 24.93 -0.03
CA GLY A 232 24.43 25.01 1.35
C GLY A 232 25.28 24.24 2.36
N LYS A 233 25.17 24.63 3.64
CA LYS A 233 25.82 23.94 4.77
C LYS A 233 25.13 22.60 5.07
N LYS A 234 25.68 21.83 6.02
CA LYS A 234 25.19 20.52 6.51
C LYS A 234 23.64 20.52 6.62
N GLY A 235 22.97 19.74 5.77
CA GLY A 235 21.49 19.65 5.71
C GLY A 235 20.82 20.35 4.51
N ALA A 236 21.59 20.78 3.50
CA ALA A 236 21.04 21.21 2.22
C ALA A 236 20.16 20.12 1.58
N LYS A 237 19.11 20.55 0.88
CA LYS A 237 18.13 19.63 0.29
C LYS A 237 18.12 19.82 -1.22
N LEU A 238 18.29 18.73 -1.94
CA LEU A 238 18.11 18.66 -3.38
C LEU A 238 16.63 18.42 -3.67
N LEU A 239 16.06 19.29 -4.50
CA LEU A 239 14.75 19.09 -5.08
C LEU A 239 14.92 18.48 -6.46
N VAL A 240 14.31 17.32 -6.70
CA VAL A 240 14.27 16.67 -8.01
C VAL A 240 12.81 16.58 -8.44
N GLN A 241 12.47 17.26 -9.53
CA GLN A 241 11.14 17.30 -10.11
C GLN A 241 11.12 16.53 -11.42
N ALA A 242 10.12 15.66 -11.59
CA ALA A 242 9.74 15.12 -12.89
C ALA A 242 8.34 15.60 -13.26
N ILE A 243 8.20 16.11 -14.47
CA ILE A 243 6.92 16.44 -15.11
C ILE A 243 6.78 15.49 -16.28
N VAL A 244 5.77 14.63 -16.24
CA VAL A 244 5.42 13.73 -17.35
C VAL A 244 4.18 14.30 -18.02
N ASN A 245 4.30 14.68 -19.28
CA ASN A 245 3.19 15.28 -20.03
C ASN A 245 2.20 14.22 -20.53
N ALA A 246 1.12 14.64 -21.19
CA ALA A 246 0.09 13.72 -21.69
C ALA A 246 0.57 12.80 -22.82
N GLU A 247 1.65 13.15 -23.53
CA GLU A 247 2.27 12.31 -24.56
C GLU A 247 3.32 11.35 -23.98
N GLY A 248 3.62 11.40 -22.67
CA GLY A 248 4.63 10.59 -22.02
C GLY A 248 6.05 11.18 -22.02
N LYS A 249 6.23 12.40 -22.54
CA LYS A 249 7.50 13.13 -22.47
C LYS A 249 7.80 13.53 -21.03
N VAL A 250 9.03 13.30 -20.59
CA VAL A 250 9.46 13.53 -19.19
C VAL A 250 10.44 14.70 -19.14
N ASP A 251 10.04 15.80 -18.49
CA ASP A 251 10.91 16.92 -18.18
C ASP A 251 11.39 16.81 -16.72
N VAL A 252 12.70 16.65 -16.53
CA VAL A 252 13.32 16.50 -15.22
C VAL A 252 14.07 17.78 -14.88
N SER A 253 13.87 18.30 -13.68
CA SER A 253 14.58 19.48 -13.15
C SER A 253 15.08 19.21 -11.74
N ALA A 254 16.35 19.49 -11.48
CA ALA A 254 16.97 19.36 -10.17
C ALA A 254 17.64 20.66 -9.71
N TRP A 255 17.47 21.04 -8.44
CA TRP A 255 18.07 22.24 -7.86
C TRP A 255 18.19 22.17 -6.34
N GLU A 256 19.11 22.96 -5.77
CA GLU A 256 19.18 23.15 -4.32
C GLU A 256 17.99 23.97 -3.84
N GLU A 257 17.31 23.51 -2.80
CA GLU A 257 16.17 24.22 -2.19
C GLU A 257 16.56 25.64 -1.76
N GLY A 258 15.77 26.62 -2.20
CA GLY A 258 16.03 28.04 -1.95
C GLY A 258 16.91 28.73 -3.01
N THR A 259 17.32 28.01 -4.07
CA THR A 259 18.06 28.57 -5.21
C THR A 259 17.22 28.55 -6.49
N GLU A 260 17.58 29.41 -7.45
CA GLU A 260 16.94 29.47 -8.77
C GLU A 260 17.68 28.65 -9.84
N ASN A 261 18.91 28.21 -9.56
CA ASN A 261 19.75 27.49 -10.51
C ASN A 261 19.25 26.04 -10.68
N ARG A 262 18.58 25.78 -11.80
CA ARG A 262 18.05 24.45 -12.14
C ARG A 262 18.90 23.77 -13.19
N THR A 263 19.23 22.52 -12.93
CA THR A 263 19.71 21.59 -13.95
C THR A 263 18.50 20.87 -14.51
N THR A 264 18.17 21.13 -15.77
CA THR A 264 16.99 20.58 -16.44
C THR A 264 17.41 19.79 -17.66
N PHE A 265 16.77 18.65 -17.86
CA PHE A 265 16.87 17.88 -19.09
C PHE A 265 15.53 17.22 -19.41
N THR A 266 15.38 16.85 -20.67
CA THR A 266 14.16 16.30 -21.21
C THR A 266 14.47 14.91 -21.75
N ILE A 267 13.61 13.96 -21.40
CA ILE A 267 13.67 12.57 -21.84
C ILE A 267 12.45 12.32 -22.73
N GLY A 268 12.69 11.76 -23.92
CA GLY A 268 11.64 11.29 -24.81
C GLY A 268 11.20 12.28 -25.89
N ALA A 269 11.08 11.73 -27.09
CA ALA A 269 10.10 12.03 -28.14
C ALA A 269 9.52 10.69 -28.58
#